data_AF-A0AAV9SL89-F1
#
_entry.id   AF-A0AAV9SL89-F1
#
_cell.length_a   1.000
_cell.length_b   1.000
_cell.length_c   1.000
_cell.angle_alpha   90.00
_cell.angle_beta   90.00
_cell.angle_gamma   90.00
#
_symmetry.space_group_name_H-M   'P 1'
#
loop_
_entity.id
_entity.type
_entity.pdbx_description
1 polymer ?
#
loop_
_entity_poly.entity_id
_entity_poly.type
_entity_poly.pdbx_seq_one_letter_code
_entity_poly.pdbx_strand_id
1 'polypeptide(L)'
;MFRCRTAWFSNSVPQDHLDFWMQEGGSITGWREADYLFSADATCPDTLRIFESKDYIWNEVTVLHSLFLSTCEKRQSVKSVCIGHYVLPPASVQDEVRKVVGRLIWEREDEETAAQDQQKTLSLSEVEHSEQEVRRSICEASDTDSSESEALLWEHLRSPVSRMAPGYVSIENLPKYSGDLNDVHPVLFRCSKCKGYLCLGHKYHKTH
;
A
#
# COMPACT_ATOMS: atom_id res chain seq x y z
N MET A 1 16.30 2.73 13.11
CA MET A 1 15.23 3.29 12.25
C MET A 1 13.83 2.99 12.80
N PHE A 2 13.62 1.82 13.41
CA PHE A 2 12.33 1.34 13.93
C PHE A 2 12.31 1.18 15.45
N ARG A 3 13.15 1.92 16.18
CA ARG A 3 13.24 1.82 17.64
C ARG A 3 11.86 2.04 18.30
N CYS A 4 11.51 1.14 19.21
CA CYS A 4 10.25 1.14 19.94
C CYS A 4 9.01 1.00 19.05
N ARG A 5 9.16 0.41 17.85
CA ARG A 5 8.05 0.05 16.97
C ARG A 5 7.88 -1.45 16.93
N THR A 6 6.63 -1.89 16.88
CA THR A 6 6.28 -3.30 16.75
C THR A 6 5.76 -3.58 15.34
N ALA A 7 6.09 -4.76 14.80
CA ALA A 7 5.54 -5.19 13.52
C ALA A 7 5.09 -6.66 13.55
N TRP A 8 4.13 -6.96 12.71
CA TRP A 8 3.80 -8.33 12.32
C TRP A 8 4.18 -8.54 10.85
N PHE A 9 4.66 -9.74 10.54
CA PHE A 9 5.10 -10.13 9.22
C PHE A 9 4.31 -11.34 8.74
N SER A 10 3.78 -11.26 7.53
CA SER A 10 3.25 -12.41 6.82
C SER A 10 4.35 -13.40 6.49
N ASN A 11 3.99 -14.68 6.37
CA ASN A 11 4.82 -15.76 5.86
C ASN A 11 5.33 -15.51 4.42
N SER A 12 4.72 -14.59 3.67
CA SER A 12 5.20 -14.17 2.36
C SER A 12 6.43 -13.27 2.42
N VAL A 13 6.75 -12.68 3.58
CA VAL A 13 7.84 -11.70 3.70
C VAL A 13 9.20 -12.42 3.76
N PRO A 14 10.19 -12.03 2.93
CA PRO A 14 11.55 -12.57 3.00
C PRO A 14 12.22 -12.33 4.35
N GLN A 15 13.05 -13.29 4.79
CA GLN A 15 13.75 -13.21 6.07
C GLN A 15 14.63 -11.97 6.21
N ASP A 16 15.28 -11.52 5.12
CA ASP A 16 16.14 -10.35 5.12
C ASP A 16 15.41 -9.07 5.59
N HIS A 17 14.10 -8.95 5.27
CA HIS A 17 13.29 -7.82 5.73
C HIS A 17 13.03 -7.86 7.24
N LEU A 18 12.84 -9.05 7.81
CA LEU A 18 12.67 -9.24 9.26
C LEU A 18 13.99 -8.93 9.97
N ASP A 19 15.10 -9.38 9.42
CA ASP A 19 16.43 -9.15 9.98
C ASP A 19 16.76 -7.65 9.98
N PHE A 20 16.50 -6.95 8.87
CA PHE A 20 16.64 -5.49 8.79
C PHE A 20 15.76 -4.77 9.82
N TRP A 21 14.49 -5.17 9.98
CA TRP A 21 13.59 -4.60 10.99
C TRP A 21 14.15 -4.71 12.41
N MET A 22 14.64 -5.91 12.77
CA MET A 22 15.24 -6.17 14.08
C MET A 22 16.56 -5.41 14.28
N GLN A 23 17.44 -5.39 13.27
CA GLN A 23 18.71 -4.65 13.31
C GLN A 23 18.48 -3.16 13.54
N GLU A 24 17.43 -2.60 12.94
CA GLU A 24 17.05 -1.21 13.08
C GLU A 24 16.27 -0.87 14.36
N GLY A 25 16.16 -1.84 15.28
CA GLY A 25 15.62 -1.70 16.63
C GLY A 25 14.12 -1.93 16.76
N GLY A 26 13.47 -2.50 15.75
CA GLY A 26 12.08 -2.92 15.81
C GLY A 26 11.91 -4.26 16.53
N SER A 27 10.69 -4.54 17.01
CA SER A 27 10.33 -5.84 17.59
C SER A 27 9.17 -6.49 16.84
N ILE A 28 9.04 -7.81 16.95
CA ILE A 28 7.99 -8.59 16.28
C ILE A 28 6.93 -8.98 17.31
N THR A 29 5.66 -8.79 16.99
CA THR A 29 4.51 -9.20 17.82
C THR A 29 3.35 -9.73 16.97
N GLY A 30 2.27 -10.16 17.62
CA GLY A 30 1.04 -10.56 16.95
C GLY A 30 0.36 -9.39 16.24
N TRP A 31 -0.31 -9.66 15.12
CA TRP A 31 -0.89 -8.64 14.24
C TRP A 31 -1.90 -7.69 14.92
N ARG A 32 -2.53 -8.09 16.03
CA ARG A 32 -3.47 -7.23 16.78
C ARG A 32 -2.79 -6.25 17.74
N GLU A 33 -1.50 -6.43 18.00
CA GLU A 33 -0.70 -5.62 18.92
C GLU A 33 0.42 -4.86 18.20
N ALA A 34 0.60 -5.13 16.91
CA ALA A 34 1.64 -4.55 16.07
C ALA A 34 1.25 -3.14 15.60
N ASP A 35 2.22 -2.22 15.60
CA ASP A 35 2.06 -0.90 15.00
C ASP A 35 2.00 -0.98 13.46
N TYR A 36 2.70 -1.96 12.87
CA TYR A 36 2.82 -2.14 11.42
C TYR A 36 2.56 -3.59 11.01
N LEU A 37 1.85 -3.78 9.91
CA LEU A 37 1.59 -5.09 9.31
C LEU A 37 2.25 -5.15 7.94
N PHE A 38 3.21 -6.05 7.75
CA PHE A 38 3.92 -6.21 6.48
C PHE A 38 3.58 -7.54 5.81
N SER A 39 3.34 -7.49 4.50
CA SER A 39 3.18 -8.65 3.64
C SER A 39 3.85 -8.40 2.29
N ALA A 40 4.37 -9.44 1.63
CA ALA A 40 4.85 -9.35 0.26
C ALA A 40 3.78 -9.80 -0.76
N ASP A 41 2.74 -10.48 -0.29
CA ASP A 41 1.74 -11.07 -1.15
C ASP A 41 0.34 -10.97 -0.50
N ALA A 42 -0.54 -10.24 -1.18
CA ALA A 42 -1.92 -10.05 -0.76
C ALA A 42 -2.76 -11.34 -0.81
N THR A 43 -2.30 -12.35 -1.54
CA THR A 43 -2.96 -13.67 -1.64
C THR A 43 -2.45 -14.67 -0.59
N CYS A 44 -1.42 -14.30 0.18
CA CYS A 44 -0.89 -15.16 1.22
C CYS A 44 -1.98 -15.47 2.28
N PRO A 45 -2.18 -16.73 2.70
CA PRO A 45 -3.31 -17.10 3.57
C PRO A 45 -3.39 -16.33 4.88
N ASP A 46 -2.25 -15.95 5.46
CA ASP A 46 -2.23 -15.17 6.69
C ASP A 46 -2.60 -13.69 6.49
N THR A 47 -2.29 -13.15 5.32
CA THR A 47 -2.67 -11.80 4.90
C THR A 47 -4.15 -11.75 4.55
N LEU A 48 -4.68 -12.77 3.86
CA LEU A 48 -6.11 -12.92 3.59
C LEU A 48 -6.93 -12.93 4.88
N ARG A 49 -6.48 -13.64 5.92
CA ARG A 49 -7.14 -13.64 7.24
C ARG A 49 -7.27 -12.25 7.84
N ILE A 50 -6.32 -11.34 7.55
CA ILE A 50 -6.39 -9.94 7.99
C ILE A 50 -7.42 -9.19 7.15
N PHE A 51 -7.41 -9.32 5.82
CA PHE A 51 -8.40 -8.67 4.94
C PHE A 51 -9.84 -9.10 5.20
N GLU A 52 -10.05 -10.36 5.60
CA GLU A 52 -11.35 -10.90 5.99
C GLU A 52 -11.75 -10.56 7.43
N SER A 53 -10.84 -9.97 8.21
CA SER A 53 -11.10 -9.62 9.60
C SER A 53 -12.01 -8.39 9.74
N LYS A 54 -12.75 -8.33 10.84
CA LYS A 54 -13.55 -7.14 11.19
C LYS A 54 -12.69 -5.89 11.34
N ASP A 55 -11.48 -6.04 11.86
CA ASP A 55 -10.55 -4.93 12.07
C ASP A 55 -10.18 -4.27 10.74
N TYR A 56 -10.01 -5.05 9.67
CA TYR A 56 -9.76 -4.50 8.34
C TYR A 56 -11.02 -3.88 7.73
N ILE A 57 -12.17 -4.56 7.83
CA ILE A 57 -13.46 -4.05 7.33
C ILE A 57 -13.86 -2.73 8.00
N TRP A 58 -13.54 -2.55 9.29
CA TRP A 58 -13.75 -1.30 10.02
C TRP A 58 -12.64 -0.28 9.88
N ASN A 59 -11.66 -0.51 9.00
CA ASN A 59 -10.56 0.39 8.72
C ASN A 59 -9.67 0.70 9.95
N GLU A 60 -9.56 -0.27 10.87
CA GLU A 60 -8.71 -0.18 12.07
C GLU A 60 -7.29 -0.67 11.80
N VAL A 61 -7.09 -1.50 10.78
CA VAL A 61 -5.77 -2.03 10.37
C VAL A 61 -5.53 -1.83 8.89
N THR A 62 -4.26 -1.63 8.53
CA THR A 62 -3.80 -1.53 7.15
C THR A 62 -2.59 -2.43 6.96
N VAL A 63 -2.57 -3.19 5.87
CA VAL A 63 -1.41 -4.00 5.49
C VAL A 63 -0.53 -3.20 4.55
N LEU A 64 0.78 -3.27 4.76
CA LEU A 64 1.81 -2.62 3.95
C LEU A 64 2.62 -3.67 3.18
N HIS A 65 3.03 -3.32 1.98
CA HIS A 65 3.93 -4.11 1.17
C HIS A 65 5.33 -4.08 1.78
N SER A 66 5.95 -5.25 1.94
CA SER A 66 7.24 -5.37 2.64
C SER A 66 8.42 -4.69 1.93
N LEU A 67 8.30 -4.39 0.63
CA LEU A 67 9.28 -3.59 -0.13
C LEU A 67 9.50 -2.18 0.45
N PHE A 68 8.60 -1.71 1.33
CA PHE A 68 8.86 -0.51 2.12
C PHE A 68 10.19 -0.62 2.89
N LEU A 69 10.48 -1.80 3.45
CA LEU A 69 11.65 -2.04 4.28
C LEU A 69 12.94 -2.04 3.46
N SER A 70 12.98 -2.76 2.34
CA SER A 70 14.13 -2.72 1.42
C SER A 70 14.35 -1.32 0.86
N THR A 71 13.29 -0.55 0.60
CA THR A 71 13.43 0.84 0.15
C THR A 71 14.00 1.73 1.25
N CYS A 72 13.56 1.55 2.50
CA CYS A 72 14.12 2.25 3.66
C CYS A 72 15.59 1.93 3.85
N GLU A 73 15.98 0.67 3.67
CA GLU A 73 17.37 0.20 3.73
C GLU A 73 18.22 0.85 2.63
N LYS A 74 17.79 0.78 1.36
CA LYS A 74 18.49 1.41 0.22
C LYS A 74 18.69 2.91 0.43
N ARG A 75 17.71 3.60 1.02
CA ARG A 75 17.76 5.06 1.28
C ARG A 75 18.37 5.43 2.62
N GLN A 76 18.67 4.45 3.48
CA GLN A 76 19.14 4.66 4.85
C GLN A 76 18.27 5.65 5.66
N SER A 77 16.96 5.74 5.35
CA SER A 77 16.04 6.69 6.01
C SER A 77 14.56 6.36 5.83
N VAL A 78 13.85 6.06 6.92
CA VAL A 78 12.36 5.99 6.96
C VAL A 78 11.68 7.31 6.66
N LYS A 79 12.31 8.45 6.99
CA LYS A 79 11.69 9.77 6.79
C LYS A 79 11.62 10.17 5.32
N SER A 80 12.43 9.51 4.48
CA SER A 80 12.53 9.78 3.04
C SER A 80 11.60 8.90 2.20
N VAL A 81 10.92 7.92 2.82
CA VAL A 81 10.05 6.95 2.14
C VAL A 81 8.61 7.19 2.60
N CYS A 82 7.74 7.59 1.67
CA CYS A 82 6.32 7.74 1.96
C CYS A 82 5.68 6.37 2.14
N ILE A 83 5.39 5.99 3.39
CA ILE A 83 4.81 4.68 3.73
C ILE A 83 3.46 4.42 3.04
N GLY A 84 2.68 5.49 2.77
CA GLY A 84 1.41 5.40 2.05
C GLY A 84 1.53 4.85 0.63
N HIS A 85 2.71 4.95 0.00
CA HIS A 85 2.95 4.35 -1.32
C HIS A 85 3.06 2.83 -1.27
N TYR A 86 3.13 2.24 -0.08
CA TYR A 86 3.28 0.81 0.14
C TYR A 86 2.04 0.21 0.79
N VAL A 87 0.88 0.88 0.79
CA VAL A 87 -0.36 0.23 1.24
C VAL A 87 -0.66 -0.95 0.31
N LEU A 88 -0.79 -2.15 0.88
CA LEU A 88 -1.09 -3.37 0.15
C LEU A 88 -2.60 -3.68 0.26
N PRO A 89 -3.41 -3.35 -0.76
CA PRO A 89 -4.82 -3.70 -0.76
C PRO A 89 -5.03 -5.18 -1.16
N PRO A 90 -6.23 -5.73 -0.96
CA PRO A 90 -6.58 -7.07 -1.45
C PRO A 90 -6.33 -7.22 -2.95
N ALA A 91 -5.97 -8.42 -3.40
CA ALA A 91 -5.59 -8.68 -4.80
C ALA A 91 -6.66 -8.25 -5.82
N SER A 92 -7.95 -8.42 -5.50
CA SER A 92 -9.06 -7.96 -6.33
C SER A 92 -9.04 -6.43 -6.54
N VAL A 93 -8.74 -5.67 -5.49
CA VAL A 93 -8.62 -4.21 -5.54
C VAL A 93 -7.38 -3.82 -6.33
N GLN A 94 -6.26 -4.55 -6.19
CA GLN A 94 -5.07 -4.33 -7.00
C GLN A 94 -5.36 -4.47 -8.49
N ASP A 95 -6.12 -5.49 -8.89
CA ASP A 95 -6.49 -5.71 -10.30
C ASP A 95 -7.35 -4.58 -10.87
N GLU A 96 -8.24 -4.01 -10.07
CA GLU A 96 -9.03 -2.83 -10.46
C GLU A 96 -8.17 -1.58 -10.58
N VAL A 97 -7.33 -1.31 -9.58
CA VAL A 97 -6.38 -0.18 -9.59
C VAL A 97 -5.44 -0.29 -10.78
N ARG A 98 -4.96 -1.49 -11.11
CA ARG A 98 -4.06 -1.73 -12.24
C ARG A 98 -4.71 -1.38 -13.58
N LYS A 99 -6.02 -1.61 -13.72
CA LYS A 99 -6.78 -1.27 -14.93
C LYS A 99 -7.00 0.24 -15.08
N VAL A 100 -7.09 0.98 -13.98
CA VAL A 100 -7.47 2.41 -13.98
C VAL A 100 -6.25 3.33 -13.88
N VAL A 101 -5.37 3.07 -12.93
CA VAL A 101 -4.21 3.92 -12.58
C VAL A 101 -2.91 3.35 -13.15
N GLY A 102 -2.86 2.03 -13.36
CA GLY A 102 -1.66 1.33 -13.81
C GLY A 102 -0.95 0.58 -12.68
N ARG A 103 0.29 0.18 -12.94
CA ARG A 103 1.07 -0.69 -12.03
C ARG A 103 1.35 -0.04 -10.68
N LEU A 104 1.38 -0.87 -9.64
CA LEU A 104 1.72 -0.47 -8.28
C LEU A 104 3.24 -0.23 -8.17
N ILE A 105 3.65 0.63 -7.25
CA ILE A 105 5.07 1.08 -7.19
C ILE A 105 6.03 -0.08 -6.95
N TRP A 106 5.61 -1.10 -6.21
CA TRP A 106 6.42 -2.27 -5.88
C TRP A 106 6.46 -3.32 -6.99
N GLU A 107 5.68 -3.19 -8.07
CA GLU A 107 5.71 -4.10 -9.23
C GLU A 107 6.82 -3.75 -10.23
N ARG A 108 7.55 -2.65 -10.02
CA ARG A 108 8.61 -2.20 -10.93
C ARG A 108 9.94 -2.94 -10.75
N GLU A 109 10.26 -3.40 -9.54
CA GLU A 109 11.57 -3.99 -9.26
C GLU A 109 11.71 -5.45 -9.76
N ASP A 110 10.59 -6.15 -9.99
CA ASP A 110 10.61 -7.55 -10.48
C ASP A 110 11.08 -7.67 -11.94
N GLU A 111 10.89 -6.64 -12.77
CA GLU A 111 11.34 -6.64 -14.17
C GLU A 111 12.82 -6.20 -14.31
N GLU A 112 13.31 -5.29 -13.46
CA GLU A 112 14.72 -4.86 -13.46
C GLU A 112 15.66 -5.97 -12.93
N THR A 113 15.22 -6.73 -11.92
CA THR A 113 16.00 -7.89 -11.42
C THR A 113 16.00 -9.04 -12.43
N ALA A 114 14.89 -9.29 -13.14
CA ALA A 114 14.83 -10.28 -14.21
C ALA A 114 15.69 -9.90 -15.44
N ALA A 115 15.82 -8.59 -15.73
CA ALA A 115 16.69 -8.10 -16.80
C ALA A 115 18.19 -8.14 -16.42
N GLN A 116 18.52 -7.88 -15.16
CA GLN A 116 19.91 -7.92 -14.67
C GLN A 116 20.46 -9.35 -14.56
N ASP A 117 19.63 -10.35 -14.22
CA ASP A 117 20.07 -11.74 -14.10
C ASP A 117 20.37 -12.39 -15.47
N GLN A 118 19.70 -11.92 -16.52
CA GLN A 118 20.01 -12.30 -17.91
C GLN A 118 21.29 -11.64 -18.42
N GLN A 119 21.57 -10.39 -18.01
CA GLN A 119 22.80 -9.70 -18.38
C GLN A 119 24.02 -10.24 -17.63
N LYS A 120 23.87 -10.64 -16.37
CA LYS A 120 24.97 -11.18 -15.54
C LYS A 120 25.45 -12.58 -15.96
N THR A 121 24.61 -13.34 -16.68
CA THR A 121 24.99 -14.66 -17.22
C THR A 121 25.74 -14.57 -18.57
N LEU A 122 25.68 -13.43 -19.26
CA LEU A 122 26.27 -13.25 -20.60
C LEU A 122 27.51 -12.34 -20.65
N SER A 123 27.90 -11.72 -19.53
CA SER A 123 28.95 -10.69 -19.50
C SER A 123 30.15 -11.09 -18.62
N LEU A 124 30.69 -12.29 -18.85
CA LEU A 124 32.00 -12.69 -18.36
C LEU A 124 32.95 -12.93 -19.53
N SER A 125 33.24 -11.87 -20.29
CA SER A 125 34.48 -11.75 -21.07
C SER A 125 34.79 -10.27 -21.36
N GLU A 126 35.95 -9.85 -20.83
CA GLU A 126 36.91 -8.83 -21.34
C GLU A 126 36.45 -7.36 -21.40
N VAL A 127 36.79 -6.57 -20.38
CA VAL A 127 37.90 -5.56 -20.28
C VAL A 127 37.87 -4.44 -21.35
N GLU A 128 37.81 -3.20 -20.83
CA GLU A 128 38.67 -2.02 -21.14
C GLU A 128 37.95 -0.70 -21.55
N HIS A 129 38.12 0.30 -20.66
CA HIS A 129 38.16 1.76 -20.83
C HIS A 129 37.14 2.53 -21.69
N SER A 130 36.44 3.50 -21.09
CA SER A 130 36.74 4.94 -21.28
C SER A 130 35.80 5.84 -20.45
N GLU A 131 36.40 6.88 -19.87
CA GLU A 131 35.81 7.96 -19.08
C GLU A 131 35.08 8.96 -19.99
N GLN A 132 33.91 9.49 -19.60
CA GLN A 132 33.60 10.92 -19.83
C GLN A 132 32.44 11.43 -18.96
N GLU A 133 32.76 12.45 -18.16
CA GLU A 133 31.89 13.25 -17.30
C GLU A 133 31.17 14.34 -18.12
N VAL A 134 29.84 14.50 -18.00
CA VAL A 134 29.16 15.79 -18.29
C VAL A 134 28.00 15.99 -17.32
N ARG A 135 28.23 16.91 -16.37
CA ARG A 135 27.21 17.59 -15.56
C ARG A 135 26.51 18.65 -16.40
N ARG A 136 25.18 18.79 -16.28
CA ARG A 136 24.55 20.12 -16.41
C ARG A 136 23.28 20.25 -15.57
N SER A 137 23.43 21.08 -14.54
CA SER A 137 22.42 21.73 -13.71
C SER A 137 21.60 22.75 -14.52
N ILE A 138 20.34 22.99 -14.14
CA ILE A 138 19.82 24.28 -13.62
C ILE A 138 18.31 24.16 -13.37
N CYS A 139 17.91 24.51 -12.14
CA CYS A 139 16.54 24.76 -11.69
C CYS A 139 16.10 26.17 -12.10
N GLU A 140 14.80 26.44 -12.25
CA GLU A 140 14.25 27.72 -11.79
C GLU A 140 12.73 27.67 -11.58
N ALA A 141 12.34 28.33 -10.48
CA ALA A 141 11.00 28.46 -9.95
C ALA A 141 10.38 29.80 -10.36
N SER A 142 9.07 29.90 -10.32
CA SER A 142 8.40 31.19 -10.12
C SER A 142 7.02 30.99 -9.50
N ASP A 143 6.92 31.39 -8.23
CA ASP A 143 5.68 31.66 -7.52
C ASP A 143 5.06 32.97 -8.03
N THR A 144 3.75 33.01 -8.24
CA THR A 144 2.97 34.25 -8.05
C THR A 144 1.56 33.91 -7.61
N ASP A 145 1.21 34.47 -6.46
CA ASP A 145 -0.04 34.41 -5.71
C ASP A 145 -1.13 35.26 -6.39
N SER A 146 -2.36 34.75 -6.47
CA SER A 146 -3.56 35.59 -6.67
C SER A 146 -4.81 34.81 -6.31
N SER A 147 -5.37 35.14 -5.15
CA SER A 147 -6.68 34.72 -4.67
C SER A 147 -7.82 35.24 -5.55
N GLU A 148 -8.98 34.56 -5.40
CA GLU A 148 -10.32 34.88 -5.93
C GLU A 148 -10.69 34.21 -7.26
N SER A 149 -11.33 33.03 -7.19
CA SER A 149 -12.64 32.76 -7.84
C SER A 149 -13.01 31.27 -7.83
N GLU A 150 -13.50 30.78 -6.69
CA GLU A 150 -14.13 29.45 -6.54
C GLU A 150 -15.34 29.22 -7.49
N ALA A 151 -15.80 30.25 -8.20
CA ALA A 151 -16.89 30.18 -9.18
C ALA A 151 -16.45 29.91 -10.64
N LEU A 152 -15.14 30.01 -10.98
CA LEU A 152 -14.64 29.80 -12.35
C LEU A 152 -14.04 28.39 -12.59
N LEU A 153 -13.88 27.59 -11.54
CA LEU A 153 -13.27 26.25 -11.60
C LEU A 153 -14.08 25.22 -12.40
N TRP A 154 -15.40 25.40 -12.51
CA TRP A 154 -16.27 24.43 -13.19
C TRP A 154 -16.46 24.68 -14.70
N GLU A 155 -16.12 25.87 -15.21
CA GLU A 155 -16.26 26.19 -16.63
C GLU A 155 -15.03 25.79 -17.45
N HIS A 156 -13.83 25.79 -16.87
CA HIS A 156 -12.61 25.38 -17.57
C HIS A 156 -12.54 23.87 -17.85
N LEU A 157 -13.36 23.06 -17.17
CA LEU A 157 -13.49 21.63 -17.43
C LEU A 157 -14.40 21.29 -18.62
N ARG A 158 -14.97 22.31 -19.29
CA ARG A 158 -15.92 22.11 -20.41
C ARG A 158 -15.42 22.64 -21.76
N SER A 159 -14.10 22.73 -21.96
CA SER A 159 -13.52 23.06 -23.27
C SER A 159 -13.64 21.87 -24.24
N PRO A 160 -14.19 22.06 -25.45
CA PRO A 160 -14.52 20.95 -26.35
C PRO A 160 -13.38 20.62 -27.34
N VAL A 161 -12.13 20.43 -26.91
CA VAL A 161 -11.10 19.76 -27.74
C VAL A 161 -10.09 19.00 -26.86
N SER A 162 -10.44 17.76 -26.50
CA SER A 162 -9.53 16.61 -26.41
C SER A 162 -10.37 15.36 -26.09
N ARG A 163 -11.13 14.88 -27.08
CA ARG A 163 -11.71 13.53 -27.03
C ARG A 163 -10.61 12.53 -27.40
N MET A 164 -9.65 12.32 -26.49
CA MET A 164 -8.75 11.16 -26.50
C MET A 164 -7.99 11.11 -25.17
N ALA A 165 -8.71 11.13 -24.05
CA ALA A 165 -8.19 10.61 -22.80
C ALA A 165 -8.51 9.10 -22.76
N PRO A 166 -7.53 8.21 -22.82
CA PRO A 166 -7.78 6.80 -22.53
C PRO A 166 -7.88 6.65 -21.01
N GLY A 167 -8.88 5.92 -20.51
CA GLY A 167 -8.74 5.23 -19.22
C GLY A 167 -9.97 5.15 -18.32
N TYR A 168 -10.92 6.07 -18.40
CA TYR A 168 -12.08 6.01 -17.51
C TYR A 168 -13.26 5.26 -18.15
N VAL A 169 -13.68 4.19 -17.49
CA VAL A 169 -14.85 3.40 -17.88
C VAL A 169 -16.12 4.19 -17.54
N SER A 170 -17.01 4.36 -18.52
CA SER A 170 -18.33 4.97 -18.29
C SER A 170 -19.13 4.16 -17.26
N ILE A 171 -19.94 4.84 -16.44
CA ILE A 171 -20.83 4.21 -15.46
C ILE A 171 -21.75 3.15 -16.09
N GLU A 172 -22.13 3.35 -17.36
CA GLU A 172 -22.99 2.43 -18.11
C GLU A 172 -22.28 1.11 -18.46
N ASN A 173 -20.94 1.11 -18.48
CA ASN A 173 -20.10 -0.03 -18.84
C ASN A 173 -19.52 -0.74 -17.61
N LEU A 174 -19.83 -0.30 -16.40
CA LEU A 174 -19.38 -0.99 -15.19
C LEU A 174 -20.17 -2.31 -15.01
N PRO A 175 -19.48 -3.43 -14.70
CA PRO A 175 -20.16 -4.69 -14.45
C PRO A 175 -21.11 -4.53 -13.26
N LYS A 176 -22.37 -4.93 -13.47
CA LYS A 176 -23.39 -4.89 -12.41
C LYS A 176 -23.21 -6.08 -11.49
N TYR A 177 -23.20 -5.83 -10.19
CA TYR A 177 -23.23 -6.89 -9.18
C TYR A 177 -24.57 -7.64 -9.28
N SER A 178 -24.52 -8.95 -9.49
CA SER A 178 -25.71 -9.81 -9.65
C SER A 178 -25.98 -10.71 -8.44
N GLY A 179 -25.22 -10.55 -7.36
CA GLY A 179 -25.40 -11.32 -6.13
C GLY A 179 -26.29 -10.62 -5.11
N ASP A 180 -26.48 -11.26 -3.96
CA ASP A 180 -27.18 -10.68 -2.82
C ASP A 180 -26.20 -9.87 -1.96
N LEU A 181 -26.48 -8.58 -1.78
CA LEU A 181 -25.79 -7.74 -0.82
C LEU A 181 -26.32 -8.08 0.58
N ASN A 182 -25.50 -8.73 1.39
CA ASN A 182 -25.80 -8.99 2.79
C ASN A 182 -25.03 -7.99 3.65
N ASP A 183 -25.75 -7.25 4.49
CA ASP A 183 -25.11 -6.41 5.50
C ASP A 183 -24.35 -7.31 6.48
N VAL A 184 -23.09 -6.97 6.75
CA VAL A 184 -22.30 -7.67 7.78
C VAL A 184 -22.82 -7.23 9.14
N HIS A 185 -23.79 -7.96 9.68
CA HIS A 185 -24.26 -7.74 11.04
C HIS A 185 -23.28 -8.37 12.04
N PRO A 186 -22.65 -7.58 12.93
CA PRO A 186 -21.90 -8.17 14.03
C PRO A 186 -22.86 -9.00 14.89
N VAL A 187 -22.62 -10.32 14.92
CA VAL A 187 -23.48 -11.28 15.64
C VAL A 187 -23.70 -10.81 17.07
N LEU A 188 -24.95 -10.46 17.38
CA LEU A 188 -25.39 -10.14 18.73
C LEU A 188 -25.50 -11.44 19.51
N PHE A 189 -24.61 -11.64 20.46
CA PHE A 189 -24.71 -12.77 21.37
C PHE A 189 -25.57 -12.37 22.57
N ARG A 190 -26.62 -13.14 22.83
CA ARG A 190 -27.40 -12.99 24.06
C ARG A 190 -26.62 -13.67 25.19
N CYS A 191 -26.12 -12.87 26.13
CA CYS A 191 -25.47 -13.41 27.31
C CYS A 191 -26.46 -14.30 28.08
N SER A 192 -26.14 -15.58 28.24
CA SER A 192 -26.99 -16.54 28.96
C SER A 192 -27.21 -16.18 30.44
N LYS A 193 -26.31 -15.37 31.02
CA LYS A 193 -26.38 -14.93 32.42
C LYS A 193 -27.22 -13.68 32.64
N CYS A 194 -27.03 -12.61 31.85
CA CYS A 194 -27.74 -11.34 32.06
C CYS A 194 -28.83 -11.05 31.03
N LYS A 195 -29.03 -11.93 30.04
CA LYS A 195 -29.96 -11.78 28.90
C LYS A 195 -29.75 -10.53 28.04
N GLY A 196 -28.70 -9.74 28.29
CA GLY A 196 -28.30 -8.60 27.48
C GLY A 196 -27.67 -9.03 26.16
N TYR A 197 -27.89 -8.21 25.13
CA TYR A 197 -27.25 -8.35 23.83
C TYR A 197 -25.84 -7.75 23.90
N LEU A 198 -24.81 -8.56 23.63
CA LEU A 198 -23.42 -8.11 23.59
C LEU A 198 -22.96 -8.06 22.13
N CYS A 199 -22.55 -6.88 21.68
CA CYS A 199 -21.70 -6.74 20.50
C CYS A 199 -20.26 -7.10 20.92
N LEU A 200 -19.65 -8.09 20.29
CA LEU A 200 -18.20 -8.30 20.38
C LEU A 200 -17.51 -7.05 19.79
N GLY A 201 -17.11 -6.12 20.67
CA GLY A 201 -16.41 -4.89 20.27
C GLY A 201 -16.35 -3.77 21.30
N HIS A 202 -17.27 -3.68 22.27
CA HIS A 202 -17.21 -2.60 23.26
C HIS A 202 -17.42 -3.09 24.70
N LYS A 203 -16.34 -3.08 25.49
CA LYS A 203 -16.44 -2.94 26.95
C LYS A 203 -16.82 -1.49 27.25
N TYR A 204 -18.11 -1.19 27.39
CA TYR A 204 -18.50 0.03 28.09
C TYR A 204 -18.21 -0.15 29.58
N HIS A 205 -17.13 0.48 30.06
CA HIS A 205 -16.96 0.72 31.49
C HIS A 205 -18.08 1.67 31.93
N LYS A 206 -19.10 1.14 32.61
CA LYS A 206 -19.97 1.97 33.47
C LYS A 206 -19.24 2.16 34.80
N THR A 207 -18.68 3.34 34.98
CA THR A 207 -18.38 3.88 36.31
C THR A 207 -19.69 4.17 37.04
N HIS A 208 -19.82 3.62 38.24
CA HIS A 208 -20.74 4.09 39.28
C HIS A 208 -19.92 4.32 40.54
#